data_AF-A0A7J7L300-F1
#
_entry.id   AF-A0A7J7L300-F1
#
_cell.length_a   1.000
_cell.length_b   1.000
_cell.length_c   1.000
_cell.angle_alpha   90.00
_cell.angle_beta   90.00
_cell.angle_gamma   90.00
#
_symmetry.space_group_name_H-M   'P 1'
#
loop_
_entity.id
_entity.type
_entity.pdbx_description
1 polymer ?
#
loop_
_entity_poly.entity_id
_entity_poly.type
_entity_poly.pdbx_seq_one_letter_code
_entity_poly.pdbx_strand_id
1 'polypeptide(L)' 'MHSRCGCIEFPRQEFSSMQKRSLVLWNSIIVGFAVNRHAEEALEHFSAMQKEGFSPNGVSFTGYAEAALEHFSPM' A
#
# COMPACT_ATOMS: atom_id res chain seq x y z
N MET A 1 15.78 10.08 3.56
CA MET A 1 16.43 9.93 2.24
C MET A 1 16.09 8.54 1.70
N HIS A 2 15.91 8.46 0.36
CA HIS A 2 15.40 7.34 -0.47
C HIS A 2 13.87 7.20 -0.60
N SER A 3 13.27 8.14 -1.32
CA SER A 3 11.94 7.97 -1.94
C SER A 3 11.98 8.51 -3.37
N ARG A 4 12.88 7.97 -4.20
CA ARG A 4 13.04 8.40 -5.60
C ARG A 4 13.37 7.29 -6.60
N CYS A 5 13.05 6.04 -6.28
CA CYS A 5 13.03 4.98 -7.29
C CYS A 5 11.66 4.32 -7.29
N GLY A 6 11.01 4.29 -8.46
CA GLY A 6 9.83 3.47 -8.76
C GLY A 6 10.18 1.98 -8.77
N CYS A 7 10.80 1.53 -7.68
CA CYS A 7 11.12 0.14 -7.39
C CYS A 7 10.59 -0.11 -5.98
N ILE A 8 9.27 -0.06 -5.81
CA ILE A 8 8.63 -0.68 -4.64
C ILE A 8 8.40 -2.14 -5.02
N GLU A 9 9.48 -2.81 -5.39
CA GLU A 9 9.58 -4.26 -5.22
C GLU A 9 9.95 -4.47 -3.74
N PHE A 10 9.09 -3.99 -2.84
CA PHE A 10 9.17 -4.42 -1.45
C PHE A 10 8.87 -5.92 -1.52
N PRO A 11 9.81 -6.82 -1.16
CA PRO A 11 9.56 -8.23 -1.30
C PRO A 11 8.34 -8.55 -0.42
N ARG A 12 7.23 -8.98 -1.02
CA ARG A 12 6.01 -9.41 -0.30
C ARG A 12 6.36 -10.32 0.89
N GLN A 13 7.43 -11.12 0.72
CA GLN A 13 8.00 -12.01 1.71
C GLN A 13 8.62 -11.31 2.93
N GLU A 14 9.34 -10.20 2.74
CA GLU A 14 9.94 -9.44 3.84
C GLU A 14 8.85 -8.75 4.67
N PHE A 15 7.82 -8.19 4.01
CA PHE A 15 6.68 -7.62 4.71
C PHE A 15 5.87 -8.69 5.46
N SER A 16 5.69 -9.88 4.87
CA SER A 16 5.05 -11.01 5.54
C SER A 16 5.84 -11.50 6.76
N SER A 17 7.17 -11.34 6.76
CA SER A 17 8.07 -11.76 7.83
C SER A 17 8.25 -10.69 8.94
N MET A 18 7.87 -9.43 8.69
CA MET A 18 7.97 -8.37 9.68
C MET A 18 7.01 -8.58 10.86
N GLN A 19 7.57 -9.02 12.00
CA GLN A 19 6.86 -9.28 13.25
C GLN A 19 6.26 -8.02 13.90
N LYS A 20 6.65 -6.82 13.44
CA LYS A 20 6.20 -5.53 13.98
C LYS A 20 5.83 -4.56 12.85
N ARG A 21 4.69 -4.82 12.20
CA ARG A 21 4.11 -3.89 11.22
C ARG A 21 3.62 -2.65 11.96
N SER A 22 3.98 -1.47 11.46
CA SER A 22 3.47 -0.18 11.95
C SER A 22 2.51 0.40 10.92
N LEU A 23 1.60 1.25 11.37
CA LEU A 23 0.68 2.00 10.50
C LEU A 23 1.44 2.81 9.43
N VAL A 24 2.62 3.34 9.77
CA VAL A 24 3.49 4.03 8.80
C VAL A 24 3.99 3.09 7.70
N LEU A 25 4.24 1.82 8.04
CA LEU A 25 4.76 0.82 7.11
C LEU A 25 3.66 0.34 6.15
N TRP A 26 2.45 0.09 6.68
CA TRP A 26 1.25 -0.15 5.88
C TRP A 26 0.98 0.98 4.89
N ASN A 27 1.02 2.22 5.36
CA ASN A 27 0.79 3.38 4.51
C ASN A 27 1.83 3.51 3.39
N SER A 28 3.10 3.29 3.72
CA SER A 28 4.18 3.33 2.74
C SER A 28 4.01 2.27 1.65
N ILE A 29 3.51 1.08 2.02
CA ILE A 29 3.24 -0.01 1.08
C ILE A 29 2.00 0.27 0.22
N ILE A 30 0.90 0.73 0.82
CA ILE A 30 -0.35 1.01 0.09
C ILE A 30 -0.14 2.13 -0.93
N VAL A 31 0.47 3.24 -0.51
CA VAL A 31 0.86 4.33 -1.42
C VAL A 31 1.87 3.82 -2.45
N GLY A 32 2.80 2.99 -2.00
CA GLY A 32 3.83 2.44 -2.86
C GLY A 32 3.30 1.59 -4.01
N PHE A 33 2.36 0.69 -3.73
CA PHE A 33 1.70 -0.10 -4.78
C PHE A 33 0.76 0.76 -5.63
N ALA A 34 0.06 1.73 -5.03
CA ALA A 34 -0.82 2.64 -5.77
C ALA A 34 -0.05 3.44 -6.83
N VAL A 35 1.10 4.04 -6.49
CA VAL A 35 1.89 4.84 -7.45
C VAL A 35 2.61 3.99 -8.52
N ASN A 36 2.81 2.69 -8.28
CA ASN A 36 3.43 1.78 -9.24
C ASN A 36 2.40 1.04 -10.10
N ARG A 37 1.15 1.52 -10.20
CA ARG A 37 0.05 0.91 -10.99
C ARG A 37 -0.36 -0.49 -10.53
N HIS A 38 0.00 -0.87 -9.31
CA HIS A 38 -0.36 -2.16 -8.71
C HIS A 38 -1.57 -1.98 -7.78
N ALA A 39 -2.66 -1.46 -8.35
CA ALA A 39 -3.85 -1.07 -7.59
C ALA A 39 -4.45 -2.23 -6.78
N GLU A 40 -4.52 -3.42 -7.36
CA GLU A 40 -5.07 -4.61 -6.69
C GLU A 40 -4.29 -4.94 -5.41
N GLU A 41 -2.96 -4.91 -5.48
CA GLU A 41 -2.08 -5.20 -4.34
C GLU A 41 -2.21 -4.13 -3.25
N ALA A 42 -2.34 -2.86 -3.63
CA ALA A 42 -2.60 -1.77 -2.69
C ALA A 42 -3.92 -1.99 -1.92
N LEU A 43 -4.97 -2.43 -2.61
CA LEU A 43 -6.28 -2.73 -2.02
C LEU A 43 -6.24 -3.96 -1.11
N GLU A 44 -5.54 -5.03 -1.52
CA GLU A 44 -5.30 -6.22 -0.70
C GLU A 44 -4.61 -5.84 0.62
N HIS A 45 -3.55 -5.04 0.55
CA HIS A 45 -2.83 -4.57 1.73
C HIS A 45 -3.66 -3.64 2.62
N PHE A 46 -4.48 -2.76 2.04
CA PHE A 46 -5.42 -1.93 2.80
C PHE A 46 -6.48 -2.78 3.53
N SER A 47 -6.94 -3.88 2.93
CA SER A 47 -7.84 -4.84 3.58
C SER A 47 -7.14 -5.61 4.70
N ALA A 48 -5.90 -6.08 4.45
CA ALA A 48 -5.10 -6.79 5.44
C ALA A 48 -4.78 -5.92 6.67
N MET A 49 -4.45 -4.65 6.47
CA MET A 49 -4.24 -3.67 7.54
C MET A 49 -5.46 -3.60 8.49
N GLN A 50 -6.66 -3.51 7.94
CA GLN A 50 -7.90 -3.50 8.73
C GLN A 50 -8.14 -4.82 9.46
N LYS A 51 -7.87 -5.96 8.81
CA LYS A 51 -7.99 -7.30 9.43
C LYS A 51 -7.01 -7.49 10.59
N GLU A 52 -5.85 -6.86 10.54
CA GLU A 52 -4.87 -6.85 11.63
C GLU A 52 -5.21 -5.84 12.75
N GLY A 53 -6.34 -5.13 12.66
CA GLY A 53 -6.82 -4.20 13.69
C GLY A 53 -6.22 -2.80 13.61
N PHE A 54 -5.49 -2.47 12.54
CA PHE A 54 -5.00 -1.11 12.32
C PHE A 54 -6.11 -0.24 11.74
N SER A 55 -6.34 0.92 12.36
CA SER A 55 -7.27 1.92 11.86
C SER A 55 -6.66 2.68 10.69
N PRO A 56 -7.28 2.69 9.49
CA PRO A 56 -6.81 3.49 8.37
C PRO A 56 -6.75 4.98 8.74
N ASN A 57 -5.72 5.68 8.29
CA ASN A 57 -5.60 7.12 8.44
C ASN A 57 -5.69 7.83 7.08
N GLY A 58 -5.58 9.16 7.07
CA GLY A 58 -5.67 9.95 5.85
C GLY A 58 -4.74 9.46 4.73
N VAL A 59 -3.52 9.02 5.07
CA VAL A 59 -2.55 8.49 4.08
C VAL A 59 -2.99 7.14 3.53
N SER A 60 -3.56 6.26 4.36
CA SER A 60 -4.14 5.00 3.90
C SER A 60 -5.27 5.24 2.90
N PHE A 61 -6.14 6.23 3.17
CA PHE A 61 -7.24 6.60 2.28
C PHE A 61 -6.77 7.23 0.99
N THR A 62 -5.71 8.05 1.02
CA THR A 62 -5.11 8.62 -0.20
C THR A 62 -4.57 7.52 -1.10
N GLY A 63 -3.80 6.56 -0.56
CA GLY A 63 -3.30 5.43 -1.34
C GLY A 63 -4.41 4.53 -1.88
N TYR A 64 -5.47 4.28 -1.09
CA TYR A 64 -6.66 3.57 -1.55
C TYR A 64 -7.36 4.31 -2.71
N ALA A 65 -7.54 5.62 -2.58
CA ALA A 65 -8.20 6.44 -3.59
C ALA A 65 -7.40 6.48 -4.90
N GLU A 66 -6.08 6.66 -4.84
CA GLU A 66 -5.22 6.58 -6.02
C GLU A 66 -5.32 5.22 -6.71
N ALA A 67 -5.21 4.12 -5.96
CA ALA A 67 -5.34 2.77 -6.49
C ALA A 67 -6.72 2.54 -7.13
N ALA A 68 -7.79 2.98 -6.47
CA ALA A 68 -9.16 2.83 -6.98
C ALA A 68 -9.39 3.67 -8.25
N LEU A 69 -8.84 4.88 -8.33
CA LEU A 69 -8.98 5.73 -9.52
C LEU A 69 -8.27 5.13 -10.74
N GLU A 70 -7.08 4.52 -10.55
CA GLU A 70 -6.35 3.87 -11.64
C GLU A 70 -7.02 2.58 -12.13
N HIS A 71 -7.64 1.80 -11.23
CA HIS A 71 -8.40 0.60 -11.61
C HIS A 71 -9.63 0.93 -12.48
N PHE A 72 -10.20 2.13 -12.32
CA PHE A 72 -11.38 2.60 -13.05
C PHE A 72 -11.07 3.52 -14.25
N SER A 73 -9.80 3.72 -14.62
CA SER A 73 -9.46 4.41 -15.86
C SER A 73 -9.57 3.42 -17.03
N PRO A 74 -10.63 3.44 -17.86
CA PRO A 74 -10.67 2.63 -19.06
C PRO A 74 -9.54 3.12 -20.00
N MET A 75 -8.79 2.18 -20.58
CA MET A 75 -8.02 2.47 -21.80
C MET A 75 -8.96 2.81 -22.96
#